data_AF-A0AAE0W7E4-F1
#
_entry.id   AF-A0AAE0W7E4-F1
#
_cell.length_a   1.000
_cell.length_b   1.000
_cell.length_c   1.000
_cell.angle_alpha   90.00
_cell.angle_beta   90.00
_cell.angle_gamma   90.00
#
_symmetry.space_group_name_H-M   'P 1'
#
loop_
_entity.id
_entity.type
_entity.pdbx_description
1 polymer ?
#
loop_
_entity_poly.entity_id
_entity_poly.type
_entity_poly.pdbx_seq_one_letter_code
_entity_poly.pdbx_strand_id
1 'polypeptide(L)'
;MVLAIFNGSIVLAISNGNIVLAISNGSIVLAISNGSIVLAISNGSIVLAISNGSIVLAISNGSIVLAISNDSIVLAISNHSIVLAISNSSIVLTISNGSIVLAISNGSIVPMYSSNGSIVLAISNGSIVLAIPNGSIVMAISNGSIVLAISKGRIVLAISNCSIVLAISNGSIVLAISNGSIVMAISNGSIVLAISNGSIVLAISNGSIVLAISNDSIVLAISNHSIVLAISNSSIVLTISNGSIVLAISNGSIVPMVV
;
A
#
# COMPACT_ATOMS: atom_id res chain seq x y z
N MET A 1 -14.73 31.06 -3.61
CA MET A 1 -15.71 31.14 -2.51
C MET A 1 -15.00 30.88 -1.20
N VAL A 2 -15.25 31.69 -0.17
CA VAL A 2 -14.75 31.46 1.20
C VAL A 2 -15.94 31.47 2.15
N LEU A 3 -16.12 30.43 2.95
CA LEU A 3 -17.24 30.34 3.89
C LEU A 3 -16.87 29.54 5.14
N ALA A 4 -17.38 29.99 6.29
CA ALA A 4 -17.30 29.29 7.57
C ALA A 4 -18.72 28.91 8.03
N ILE A 5 -18.95 27.63 8.31
CA ILE A 5 -20.25 27.10 8.74
C ILE A 5 -20.08 26.36 10.06
N PHE A 6 -20.93 26.66 11.05
CA PHE A 6 -20.91 25.90 12.30
C PHE A 6 -21.58 24.54 12.15
N ASN A 7 -22.83 24.52 11.67
CA ASN A 7 -23.56 23.29 11.33
C ASN A 7 -24.25 23.44 9.98
N GLY A 8 -24.16 22.45 9.10
CA GLY A 8 -24.92 22.48 7.85
C GLY A 8 -24.47 21.48 6.80
N SER A 9 -25.20 21.48 5.67
CA SER A 9 -24.82 20.72 4.48
C SER A 9 -24.57 21.69 3.32
N ILE A 10 -23.51 21.44 2.56
CA ILE A 10 -23.19 22.21 1.34
C ILE A 10 -23.28 21.27 0.15
N VAL A 11 -24.01 21.71 -0.88
CA VAL A 11 -24.02 21.05 -2.19
C VAL A 11 -23.71 22.10 -3.24
N LEU A 12 -22.65 21.88 -4.03
CA LEU A 12 -22.24 22.85 -5.03
C LEU A 12 -21.63 22.16 -6.26
N ALA A 13 -21.97 22.69 -7.44
CA ALA A 13 -21.37 22.33 -8.71
C ALA A 13 -20.82 23.59 -9.36
N ILE A 14 -19.52 23.61 -9.71
CA ILE A 14 -18.87 24.76 -10.34
C ILE A 14 -18.03 24.28 -11.52
N SER A 15 -18.07 25.01 -12.64
CA SER A 15 -17.19 24.71 -13.77
C SER A 15 -15.75 25.10 -13.46
N ASN A 16 -15.53 26.33 -12.97
CA ASN A 16 -14.21 26.85 -12.64
C ASN A 16 -14.26 27.62 -11.33
N GLY A 17 -13.29 27.40 -10.45
CA GLY A 17 -13.07 28.29 -9.31
C GLY A 17 -12.45 27.63 -8.09
N ASN A 18 -12.00 28.48 -7.18
CA ASN A 18 -11.37 28.05 -5.93
C ASN A 18 -12.37 28.11 -4.76
N ILE A 19 -12.34 27.09 -3.91
CA ILE A 19 -13.20 26.98 -2.74
C ILE A 19 -12.34 26.85 -1.48
N VAL A 20 -12.68 27.64 -0.46
CA VAL A 20 -12.14 27.52 0.90
C VAL A 20 -13.30 27.40 1.87
N LEU A 21 -13.36 26.28 2.60
CA LEU A 21 -14.43 25.98 3.53
C LEU A 21 -13.90 25.55 4.91
N ALA A 22 -14.47 26.12 5.96
CA ALA A 22 -14.28 25.67 7.34
C ALA A 22 -15.63 25.25 7.94
N ILE A 23 -15.77 24.00 8.36
CA ILE A 23 -17.02 23.46 8.91
C ILE A 23 -16.78 22.78 10.26
N SER A 24 -17.56 23.11 11.29
CA SER A 24 -17.49 22.39 12.56
C SER A 24 -18.17 21.03 12.45
N ASN A 25 -19.48 20.99 12.12
CA ASN A 25 -20.18 19.74 11.82
C ASN A 25 -20.97 19.83 10.51
N GLY A 26 -20.89 18.83 9.64
CA GLY A 26 -21.67 18.89 8.42
C GLY A 26 -21.37 17.85 7.36
N SER A 27 -22.07 17.97 6.24
CA SER A 27 -21.80 17.17 5.04
C SER A 27 -21.54 18.05 3.84
N ILE A 28 -20.60 17.65 2.99
CA ILE A 28 -20.22 18.42 1.81
C ILE A 28 -20.29 17.53 0.58
N VAL A 29 -20.97 18.02 -0.46
CA VAL A 29 -20.98 17.42 -1.80
C VAL A 29 -20.52 18.48 -2.80
N LEU A 30 -19.40 18.22 -3.45
CA LEU A 30 -18.74 19.15 -4.36
C LEU A 30 -18.43 18.49 -5.69
N ALA A 31 -18.80 19.16 -6.79
CA ALA A 31 -18.38 18.81 -8.14
C ALA A 31 -17.67 20.02 -8.78
N ILE A 32 -16.40 19.87 -9.15
CA ILE A 32 -15.60 20.95 -9.77
C ILE A 32 -14.90 20.45 -11.03
N SER A 33 -15.04 21.17 -12.14
CA SER A 33 -14.37 20.80 -13.40
C SER A 33 -12.97 21.36 -13.58
N ASN A 34 -12.64 22.51 -12.97
CA ASN A 34 -11.27 22.98 -12.76
C ASN A 34 -11.18 23.88 -11.52
N GLY A 35 -10.13 23.72 -10.71
CA GLY A 35 -9.81 24.65 -9.63
C GLY A 35 -9.28 23.99 -8.36
N SER A 36 -9.03 24.81 -7.33
CA SER A 36 -8.46 24.33 -6.07
C SER A 36 -9.48 24.31 -4.94
N ILE A 37 -9.43 23.28 -4.10
CA ILE A 37 -10.25 23.16 -2.91
C ILE A 37 -9.39 23.06 -1.66
N VAL A 38 -9.72 23.89 -0.67
CA VAL A 38 -9.19 23.82 0.69
C VAL A 38 -10.34 23.64 1.67
N LEU A 39 -10.31 22.55 2.43
CA LEU A 39 -11.38 22.15 3.36
C LEU A 39 -10.78 21.84 4.74
N ALA A 40 -11.37 22.43 5.77
CA ALA A 40 -11.10 22.08 7.17
C ALA A 40 -12.42 21.70 7.86
N ILE A 41 -12.53 20.46 8.34
CA ILE A 41 -13.77 19.94 8.93
C ILE A 41 -13.49 19.27 10.27
N SER A 42 -14.22 19.62 11.33
CA SER A 42 -14.07 18.91 12.61
C SER A 42 -14.79 17.57 12.56
N ASN A 43 -16.10 17.53 12.27
CA ASN A 43 -16.85 16.28 12.12
C ASN A 43 -17.72 16.30 10.85
N GLY A 44 -17.65 15.28 10.01
CA GLY A 44 -18.52 15.29 8.83
C GLY A 44 -18.29 14.22 7.78
N SER A 45 -19.10 14.28 6.72
CA SER A 45 -18.94 13.43 5.53
C SER A 45 -18.66 14.29 4.32
N ILE A 46 -17.74 13.85 3.45
CA ILE A 46 -17.40 14.58 2.24
C ILE A 46 -17.49 13.66 1.02
N VAL A 47 -18.15 14.17 -0.02
CA VAL A 47 -18.14 13.59 -1.35
C VAL A 47 -17.61 14.64 -2.33
N LEU A 48 -16.51 14.34 -3.01
CA LEU A 48 -15.84 15.23 -3.94
C LEU A 48 -15.68 14.55 -5.31
N ALA A 49 -16.08 15.24 -6.37
CA ALA A 49 -15.76 14.89 -7.74
C ALA A 49 -15.00 16.06 -8.37
N ILE A 50 -13.73 15.85 -8.75
CA ILE A 50 -12.90 16.89 -9.35
C ILE A 50 -12.20 16.39 -10.61
N SER A 51 -12.20 17.25 -11.62
CA SER A 51 -11.30 17.16 -12.75
C SER A 51 -10.36 18.36 -12.68
N ASN A 52 -9.06 18.15 -12.85
CA ASN A 52 -8.01 19.17 -13.01
C ASN A 52 -7.93 20.27 -11.91
N GLY A 53 -6.97 20.15 -11.01
CA GLY A 53 -6.87 21.00 -9.85
C GLY A 53 -6.02 20.45 -8.70
N SER A 54 -6.28 20.99 -7.52
CA SER A 54 -5.59 20.59 -6.29
C SER A 54 -6.56 20.52 -5.13
N ILE A 55 -6.42 19.51 -4.28
CA ILE A 55 -7.22 19.34 -3.07
C ILE A 55 -6.31 19.35 -1.85
N VAL A 56 -6.64 20.20 -0.88
CA VAL A 56 -6.10 20.15 0.48
C VAL A 56 -7.25 19.96 1.46
N LEU A 57 -7.19 18.89 2.24
CA LEU A 57 -8.27 18.51 3.14
C LEU A 57 -7.74 18.11 4.51
N ALA A 58 -8.25 18.77 5.56
CA ALA A 58 -7.98 18.45 6.95
C ALA A 58 -9.28 18.07 7.66
N ILE A 59 -9.39 16.83 8.18
CA ILE A 59 -10.61 16.36 8.85
C ILE A 59 -10.30 15.66 10.16
N SER A 60 -11.03 16.04 11.21
CA SER A 60 -10.82 15.46 12.54
C SER A 60 -11.64 14.22 12.84
N ASN A 61 -12.88 14.05 12.35
CA ASN A 61 -13.68 12.80 12.39
C ASN A 61 -14.66 12.75 11.22
N GLY A 62 -14.93 11.57 10.63
CA GLY A 62 -15.77 11.54 9.45
C GLY A 62 -15.58 10.41 8.45
N SER A 63 -16.14 10.60 7.26
CA SER A 63 -15.97 9.71 6.09
C SER A 63 -15.76 10.53 4.83
N ILE A 64 -14.94 10.00 3.92
CA ILE A 64 -14.58 10.72 2.69
C ILE A 64 -14.69 9.80 1.50
N VAL A 65 -15.33 10.30 0.45
CA VAL A 65 -15.36 9.68 -0.87
C VAL A 65 -14.86 10.70 -1.88
N LEU A 66 -13.77 10.39 -2.59
CA LEU A 66 -13.25 11.24 -3.66
C LEU A 66 -13.17 10.50 -4.99
N ALA A 67 -13.62 11.15 -6.07
CA ALA A 67 -13.38 10.75 -7.45
C ALA A 67 -12.61 11.87 -8.16
N ILE A 68 -11.36 11.59 -8.56
CA ILE A 68 -10.44 12.66 -8.95
C ILE A 68 -9.64 12.28 -10.20
N SER A 69 -9.46 13.22 -11.12
CA SER A 69 -8.65 13.06 -12.33
C SER A 69 -7.71 14.24 -12.56
N ASN A 70 -6.43 13.94 -12.85
CA ASN A 70 -5.37 14.89 -13.23
C ASN A 70 -4.99 15.93 -12.16
N ASP A 71 -4.89 15.49 -10.89
CA ASP A 71 -4.77 16.40 -9.75
C ASP A 71 -3.58 16.09 -8.82
N SER A 72 -3.35 17.03 -7.90
CA SER A 72 -2.52 16.84 -6.72
C SER A 72 -3.37 16.90 -5.46
N ILE A 73 -3.17 15.94 -4.56
CA ILE A 73 -4.06 15.72 -3.43
C ILE A 73 -3.24 15.60 -2.14
N VAL A 74 -3.61 16.38 -1.13
CA VAL A 74 -3.06 16.32 0.23
C VAL A 74 -4.20 16.17 1.25
N LEU A 75 -4.23 15.04 1.97
CA LEU A 75 -5.21 14.82 3.04
C LEU A 75 -4.49 14.60 4.37
N ALA A 76 -4.97 15.27 5.43
CA ALA A 76 -4.60 15.05 6.82
C ALA A 76 -5.85 14.68 7.63
N ILE A 77 -5.93 13.44 8.14
CA ILE A 77 -7.18 12.85 8.63
C ILE A 77 -6.97 12.04 9.91
N SER A 78 -7.88 12.13 10.88
CA SER A 78 -7.81 11.35 12.12
C SER A 78 -9.06 10.52 12.44
N ASN A 79 -9.02 9.17 12.51
CA ASN A 79 -10.15 8.26 12.86
C ASN A 79 -11.28 8.11 11.81
N HIS A 80 -11.04 7.44 10.67
CA HIS A 80 -11.98 7.49 9.53
C HIS A 80 -12.07 6.24 8.64
N SER A 81 -13.04 6.28 7.72
CA SER A 81 -13.07 5.48 6.49
C SER A 81 -12.91 6.41 5.27
N ILE A 82 -12.00 6.05 4.37
CA ILE A 82 -11.67 6.84 3.19
C ILE A 82 -11.77 5.95 1.95
N VAL A 83 -12.48 6.42 0.93
CA VAL A 83 -12.56 5.79 -0.39
C VAL A 83 -12.09 6.80 -1.43
N LEU A 84 -11.07 6.47 -2.23
CA LEU A 84 -10.72 7.28 -3.40
C LEU A 84 -10.64 6.45 -4.68
N ALA A 85 -11.19 7.00 -5.76
CA ALA A 85 -11.01 6.56 -7.13
C ALA A 85 -10.26 7.64 -7.90
N ILE A 86 -9.09 7.32 -8.41
CA ILE A 86 -8.13 8.32 -8.88
C ILE A 86 -7.53 7.94 -10.22
N SER A 87 -7.39 8.93 -11.11
CA SER A 87 -6.73 8.78 -12.40
C SER A 87 -5.70 9.88 -12.65
N ASN A 88 -4.48 9.51 -13.05
CA ASN A 88 -3.38 10.42 -13.40
C ASN A 88 -3.06 11.46 -12.31
N SER A 89 -3.04 11.05 -11.04
CA SER A 89 -2.84 11.98 -9.92
C SER A 89 -1.78 11.51 -8.94
N SER A 90 -1.31 12.44 -8.10
CA SER A 90 -0.42 12.15 -6.98
C SER A 90 -1.09 12.47 -5.65
N ILE A 91 -0.92 11.59 -4.66
CA ILE A 91 -1.60 11.68 -3.38
C ILE A 91 -0.60 11.59 -2.22
N VAL A 92 -0.72 12.52 -1.28
CA VAL A 92 -0.10 12.45 0.04
C VAL A 92 -1.20 12.32 1.08
N LEU A 93 -1.14 11.26 1.89
CA LEU A 93 -2.13 10.98 2.93
C LEU A 93 -1.43 10.89 4.28
N THR A 94 -1.86 11.66 5.26
CA THR A 94 -1.43 11.50 6.66
C THR A 94 -2.63 11.07 7.49
N ILE A 95 -2.57 9.86 8.05
CA ILE A 95 -3.70 9.26 8.78
C ILE A 95 -3.27 8.79 10.16
N SER A 96 -4.03 9.14 11.20
CA SER A 96 -3.78 8.59 12.53
C SER A 96 -4.38 7.19 12.70
N ASN A 97 -5.68 7.06 12.47
CA ASN A 97 -6.41 5.80 12.53
C ASN A 97 -7.43 5.70 11.41
N GLY A 98 -7.65 4.49 10.88
CA GLY A 98 -8.75 4.25 9.96
C GLY A 98 -8.54 3.17 8.93
N SER A 99 -9.46 3.13 7.96
CA SER A 99 -9.40 2.26 6.79
C SER A 99 -9.37 3.08 5.50
N ILE A 100 -8.48 2.71 4.58
CA ILE A 100 -8.44 3.26 3.21
C ILE A 100 -8.81 2.19 2.21
N VAL A 101 -9.67 2.54 1.26
CA VAL A 101 -9.85 1.82 0.01
C VAL A 101 -9.47 2.74 -1.14
N LEU A 102 -8.58 2.29 -2.01
CA LEU A 102 -8.08 3.08 -3.13
C LEU A 102 -8.09 2.30 -4.43
N ALA A 103 -8.59 2.94 -5.49
CA ALA A 103 -8.43 2.50 -6.87
C ALA A 103 -7.67 3.57 -7.64
N ILE A 104 -6.52 3.20 -8.23
CA ILE A 104 -5.68 4.11 -9.00
C ILE A 104 -5.44 3.59 -10.42
N SER A 105 -5.74 4.45 -11.39
CA SER A 105 -5.32 4.33 -12.78
C SER A 105 -4.24 5.38 -13.07
N ASN A 106 -2.97 4.98 -13.03
CA ASN A 106 -1.79 5.85 -13.16
C ASN A 106 -1.64 6.87 -12.02
N GLY A 107 -0.63 6.69 -11.17
CA GLY A 107 -0.37 7.68 -10.14
C GLY A 107 0.67 7.26 -9.11
N SER A 108 0.88 8.14 -8.13
CA SER A 108 1.79 7.90 -7.01
C SER A 108 1.09 8.15 -5.68
N ILE A 109 1.37 7.31 -4.68
CA ILE A 109 0.79 7.41 -3.35
C ILE A 109 1.90 7.40 -2.30
N VAL A 110 1.81 8.34 -1.37
CA VAL A 110 2.61 8.34 -0.14
C VAL A 110 1.67 8.44 1.07
N PRO A 111 1.14 7.31 1.58
CA PRO A 111 0.42 7.30 2.84
C PRO A 111 1.40 7.18 4.01
N MET A 112 1.22 8.03 5.00
CA MET A 112 1.94 7.99 6.27
C MET A 112 0.95 7.78 7.41
N TYR A 113 1.13 6.68 8.14
CA TYR A 113 0.30 6.35 9.30
C TYR A 113 1.01 6.65 10.60
N SER A 114 0.32 7.27 11.56
CA SER A 114 0.87 7.51 12.91
C SER A 114 0.46 6.46 13.95
N SER A 115 -0.54 5.62 13.67
CA SER A 115 -0.92 4.50 14.57
C SER A 115 -1.40 3.25 13.83
N ASN A 116 -2.72 3.02 13.76
CA ASN A 116 -3.30 1.78 13.24
C ASN A 116 -4.03 2.00 11.92
N GLY A 117 -3.81 1.11 10.94
CA GLY A 117 -4.44 1.26 9.62
C GLY A 117 -4.84 -0.07 8.98
N SER A 118 -5.94 -0.04 8.23
CA SER A 118 -6.21 -1.04 7.20
C SER A 118 -6.20 -0.38 5.83
N ILE A 119 -5.55 -1.03 4.87
CA ILE A 119 -5.38 -0.51 3.51
C ILE A 119 -5.77 -1.58 2.51
N VAL A 120 -6.62 -1.19 1.56
CA VAL A 120 -6.92 -1.96 0.36
C VAL A 120 -6.61 -1.11 -0.86
N LEU A 121 -5.65 -1.53 -1.70
CA LEU A 121 -5.24 -0.81 -2.91
C LEU A 121 -5.41 -1.69 -4.15
N ALA A 122 -5.97 -1.11 -5.21
CA ALA A 122 -5.90 -1.64 -6.56
C ALA A 122 -5.23 -0.60 -7.47
N ILE A 123 -4.09 -0.94 -8.07
CA ILE A 123 -3.30 -0.01 -8.88
C ILE A 123 -2.97 -0.64 -10.24
N SER A 124 -3.33 0.05 -11.32
CA SER A 124 -2.93 -0.38 -12.66
C SER A 124 -1.46 -0.05 -12.94
N ASN A 125 -1.08 1.22 -12.78
CA ASN A 125 0.30 1.69 -12.92
C ASN A 125 0.60 2.70 -11.82
N GLY A 126 1.71 2.55 -11.11
CA GLY A 126 2.08 3.55 -10.12
C GLY A 126 3.14 3.17 -9.11
N SER A 127 3.42 4.12 -8.23
CA SER A 127 4.41 3.95 -7.16
C SER A 127 3.78 4.15 -5.79
N ILE A 128 4.11 3.26 -4.85
CA ILE A 128 3.64 3.32 -3.46
C ILE A 128 4.84 3.41 -2.52
N VAL A 129 4.81 4.39 -1.62
CA VAL A 129 5.71 4.42 -0.46
C VAL A 129 4.86 4.52 0.79
N LEU A 130 4.95 3.53 1.68
CA LEU A 130 4.05 3.42 2.82
C LEU A 130 4.79 2.99 4.08
N ALA A 131 4.57 3.73 5.16
CA ALA A 131 5.05 3.43 6.51
C ALA A 131 3.87 3.27 7.47
N ILE A 132 3.77 2.12 8.14
CA ILE A 132 2.70 1.84 9.12
C ILE A 132 3.28 1.24 10.41
N PRO A 133 3.00 1.83 11.58
CA PRO A 133 3.33 1.22 12.86
C PRO A 133 2.62 -0.13 13.03
N ASN A 134 1.27 -0.16 12.99
CA ASN A 134 0.52 -1.41 13.01
C ASN A 134 -0.60 -1.44 11.96
N GLY A 135 -0.80 -2.56 11.28
CA GLY A 135 -1.92 -2.63 10.33
C GLY A 135 -2.05 -3.87 9.46
N SER A 136 -3.06 -3.84 8.60
CA SER A 136 -3.26 -4.81 7.52
C SER A 136 -3.23 -4.13 6.16
N ILE A 137 -2.56 -4.75 5.20
CA ILE A 137 -2.44 -4.26 3.82
C ILE A 137 -2.86 -5.38 2.87
N VAL A 138 -3.77 -5.05 1.96
CA VAL A 138 -4.13 -5.85 0.81
C VAL A 138 -3.89 -5.03 -0.45
N MET A 139 -3.06 -5.51 -1.37
CA MET A 139 -2.80 -4.79 -2.63
C MET A 139 -2.86 -5.70 -3.84
N ALA A 140 -3.44 -5.18 -4.92
CA ALA A 140 -3.33 -5.71 -6.27
C ALA A 140 -2.66 -4.66 -7.17
N ILE A 141 -1.52 -4.99 -7.79
CA ILE A 141 -0.78 -4.05 -8.66
C ILE A 141 -0.36 -4.71 -9.96
N SER A 142 -0.58 -4.03 -11.10
CA SER A 142 -0.21 -4.57 -12.41
C SER A 142 1.12 -4.07 -12.97
N ASN A 143 1.57 -2.86 -12.62
CA ASN A 143 2.88 -2.32 -12.99
C ASN A 143 3.33 -1.24 -11.99
N GLY A 144 4.64 -1.20 -11.72
CA GLY A 144 5.26 -0.10 -10.98
C GLY A 144 6.13 -0.52 -9.79
N SER A 145 6.04 0.21 -8.68
CA SER A 145 6.96 0.01 -7.56
C SER A 145 6.30 0.16 -6.19
N ILE A 146 6.78 -0.62 -5.22
CA ILE A 146 6.30 -0.61 -3.85
C ILE A 146 7.47 -0.55 -2.87
N VAL A 147 7.40 0.37 -1.92
CA VAL A 147 8.26 0.41 -0.73
C VAL A 147 7.38 0.42 0.51
N LEU A 148 7.46 -0.64 1.33
CA LEU A 148 6.72 -0.74 2.59
C LEU A 148 7.65 -0.92 3.79
N ALA A 149 7.39 -0.14 4.84
CA ALA A 149 7.99 -0.31 6.16
C ALA A 149 6.89 -0.50 7.22
N ILE A 150 6.84 -1.67 7.87
CA ILE A 150 5.77 -2.02 8.82
C ILE A 150 6.34 -2.58 10.12
N SER A 151 5.96 -2.02 11.27
CA SER A 151 6.44 -2.57 12.55
C SER A 151 5.68 -3.86 12.92
N LYS A 152 4.35 -3.85 12.85
CA LYS A 152 3.52 -5.03 13.13
C LYS A 152 2.36 -5.16 12.14
N GLY A 153 2.20 -6.29 11.47
CA GLY A 153 1.05 -6.40 10.58
C GLY A 153 0.90 -7.64 9.73
N ARG A 154 -0.12 -7.58 8.88
CA ARG A 154 -0.41 -8.61 7.86
C ARG A 154 -0.41 -7.97 6.49
N ILE A 155 0.24 -8.63 5.53
CA ILE A 155 0.35 -8.16 4.16
C ILE A 155 -0.09 -9.25 3.20
N VAL A 156 -1.00 -8.92 2.29
CA VAL A 156 -1.41 -9.79 1.18
C VAL A 156 -1.23 -9.02 -0.12
N LEU A 157 -0.35 -9.50 -1.00
CA LEU A 157 -0.04 -8.86 -2.27
C LEU A 157 -0.27 -9.80 -3.44
N ALA A 158 -0.96 -9.32 -4.47
CA ALA A 158 -1.04 -9.94 -5.79
C ALA A 158 -0.49 -8.96 -6.83
N ILE A 159 0.68 -9.24 -7.38
CA ILE A 159 1.43 -8.23 -8.13
C ILE A 159 1.96 -8.78 -9.45
N SER A 160 1.93 -7.96 -10.49
CA SER A 160 2.60 -8.23 -11.76
C SER A 160 3.50 -7.05 -12.18
N ASN A 161 4.60 -7.33 -12.88
CA ASN A 161 5.51 -6.33 -13.47
C ASN A 161 5.95 -5.22 -12.49
N CYS A 162 6.37 -5.59 -11.28
CA CYS A 162 6.72 -4.62 -10.24
C CYS A 162 8.03 -4.93 -9.52
N SER A 163 8.62 -3.88 -8.97
CA SER A 163 9.70 -3.96 -7.99
C SER A 163 9.18 -3.67 -6.59
N ILE A 164 9.57 -4.51 -5.61
CA ILE A 164 9.07 -4.45 -4.24
C ILE A 164 10.23 -4.42 -3.25
N VAL A 165 10.18 -3.47 -2.31
CA VAL A 165 11.04 -3.42 -1.14
C VAL A 165 10.19 -3.48 0.12
N LEU A 166 10.45 -4.47 0.97
CA LEU A 166 9.67 -4.76 2.17
C LEU A 166 10.58 -4.86 3.41
N ALA A 167 10.31 -4.05 4.42
CA ALA A 167 10.94 -4.12 5.74
C ALA A 167 9.89 -4.28 6.83
N ILE A 168 9.88 -5.42 7.53
CA ILE A 168 8.84 -5.75 8.52
C ILE A 168 9.45 -6.27 9.83
N SER A 169 9.10 -5.65 10.96
CA SER A 169 9.62 -6.15 12.24
C SER A 169 8.88 -7.39 12.72
N ASN A 170 7.54 -7.39 12.71
CA ASN A 170 6.74 -8.54 13.10
C ASN A 170 5.53 -8.72 12.18
N GLY A 171 5.28 -9.91 11.62
CA GLY A 171 4.06 -10.06 10.83
C GLY A 171 3.88 -11.35 10.05
N SER A 172 2.81 -11.39 9.28
CA SER A 172 2.55 -12.47 8.31
C SER A 172 2.41 -11.89 6.91
N ILE A 173 2.99 -12.58 5.93
CA ILE A 173 3.09 -12.10 4.56
C ILE A 173 2.63 -13.19 3.60
N VAL A 174 1.76 -12.82 2.66
CA VAL A 174 1.36 -13.67 1.53
C VAL A 174 1.59 -12.88 0.25
N LEU A 175 2.49 -13.35 -0.61
CA LEU A 175 2.81 -12.72 -1.90
C LEU A 175 2.55 -13.70 -3.04
N ALA A 176 1.82 -13.25 -4.06
CA ALA A 176 1.72 -13.88 -5.37
C ALA A 176 2.26 -12.91 -6.43
N ILE A 177 3.34 -13.27 -7.12
CA ILE A 177 4.05 -12.36 -8.04
C ILE A 177 4.31 -13.02 -9.39
N SER A 178 4.03 -12.27 -10.46
CA SER A 178 4.40 -12.64 -11.82
C SER A 178 5.20 -11.53 -12.49
N ASN A 179 6.43 -11.82 -12.92
CA ASN A 179 7.36 -10.86 -13.52
C ASN A 179 7.71 -9.73 -12.54
N GLY A 180 8.71 -9.90 -11.69
CA GLY A 180 9.05 -8.85 -10.73
C GLY A 180 10.32 -9.09 -9.94
N SER A 181 10.70 -8.08 -9.16
CA SER A 181 11.85 -8.16 -8.25
C SER A 181 11.43 -7.85 -6.81
N ILE A 182 11.99 -8.59 -5.86
CA ILE A 182 11.66 -8.46 -4.44
C ILE A 182 12.94 -8.37 -3.62
N VAL A 183 13.00 -7.37 -2.76
CA VAL A 183 13.95 -7.31 -1.65
C VAL A 183 13.15 -7.25 -0.35
N MET A 184 13.38 -8.20 0.54
CA MET A 184 12.58 -8.36 1.75
C MET A 184 13.45 -8.66 2.96
N ALA A 185 13.23 -7.91 4.04
CA ALA A 185 13.87 -8.10 5.35
C ALA A 185 12.81 -8.19 6.45
N ILE A 186 12.80 -9.30 7.20
CA ILE A 186 11.83 -9.55 8.27
C ILE A 186 12.52 -9.99 9.56
N SER A 187 12.19 -9.34 10.67
CA SER A 187 12.75 -9.78 11.96
C SER A 187 12.01 -10.99 12.52
N ASN A 188 10.67 -10.97 12.63
CA ASN A 188 9.88 -12.11 13.09
C ASN A 188 8.63 -12.29 12.23
N GLY A 189 8.31 -13.50 11.78
CA GLY A 189 7.06 -13.69 11.05
C GLY A 189 6.85 -14.99 10.31
N SER A 190 5.77 -15.05 9.55
CA SER A 190 5.49 -16.14 8.60
C SER A 190 5.37 -15.58 7.19
N ILE A 191 5.88 -16.32 6.21
CA ILE A 191 5.86 -15.90 4.82
C ILE A 191 5.41 -17.04 3.93
N VAL A 192 4.48 -16.73 3.03
CA VAL A 192 4.08 -17.57 1.91
C VAL A 192 4.34 -16.80 0.62
N LEU A 193 5.19 -17.33 -0.25
CA LEU A 193 5.53 -16.72 -1.54
C LEU A 193 5.21 -17.70 -2.68
N ALA A 194 4.47 -17.22 -3.68
CA ALA A 194 4.28 -17.89 -4.96
C ALA A 194 4.76 -16.97 -6.08
N ILE A 195 5.81 -17.37 -6.79
CA ILE A 195 6.53 -16.47 -7.71
C ILE A 195 6.81 -17.17 -9.05
N SER A 196 6.69 -16.39 -10.11
CA SER A 196 7.05 -16.79 -11.46
C SER A 196 7.80 -15.65 -12.18
N ASN A 197 8.89 -16.00 -12.86
CA ASN A 197 9.66 -15.12 -13.76
C ASN A 197 10.22 -13.84 -13.10
N GLY A 198 10.92 -13.96 -12.00
CA GLY A 198 11.38 -12.87 -11.17
C GLY A 198 12.66 -13.14 -10.41
N SER A 199 12.98 -12.21 -9.51
CA SER A 199 14.14 -12.29 -8.64
C SER A 199 13.81 -11.94 -7.20
N ILE A 200 14.45 -12.63 -6.25
CA ILE A 200 14.19 -12.45 -4.82
C ILE A 200 15.48 -12.40 -4.04
N VAL A 201 15.56 -11.42 -3.15
CA VAL A 201 16.51 -11.40 -2.03
C VAL A 201 15.71 -11.35 -0.73
N LEU A 202 15.87 -12.37 0.11
CA LEU A 202 15.09 -12.55 1.33
C LEU A 202 16.00 -12.78 2.54
N ALA A 203 15.86 -11.94 3.57
CA ALA A 203 16.56 -12.04 4.84
C ALA A 203 15.57 -12.12 6.01
N ILE A 204 15.62 -13.19 6.81
CA ILE A 204 14.66 -13.40 7.91
C ILE A 204 15.33 -13.89 9.19
N SER A 205 15.02 -13.24 10.31
CA SER A 205 15.65 -13.53 11.60
C SER A 205 14.92 -14.54 12.48
N ASN A 206 13.58 -14.64 12.49
CA ASN A 206 12.81 -15.72 13.16
C ASN A 206 11.46 -15.95 12.46
N GLY A 207 10.98 -17.20 12.35
CA GLY A 207 9.75 -17.45 11.59
C GLY A 207 9.59 -18.79 10.87
N SER A 208 8.63 -18.81 9.95
CA SER A 208 8.39 -19.92 9.01
C SER A 208 8.22 -19.42 7.59
N ILE A 209 8.69 -20.19 6.61
CA ILE A 209 8.63 -19.80 5.20
C ILE A 209 8.15 -20.96 4.34
N VAL A 210 7.21 -20.67 3.45
CA VAL A 210 6.79 -21.54 2.36
C VAL A 210 7.01 -20.81 1.05
N LEU A 211 7.82 -21.38 0.15
CA LEU A 211 8.05 -20.82 -1.18
C LEU A 211 7.66 -21.81 -2.27
N ALA A 212 6.91 -21.32 -3.26
CA ALA A 212 6.67 -21.96 -4.55
C ALA A 212 7.21 -21.05 -5.65
N ILE A 213 8.17 -21.53 -6.42
CA ILE A 213 9.04 -20.70 -7.26
C ILE A 213 9.17 -21.32 -8.65
N SER A 214 9.13 -20.51 -9.71
CA SER A 214 9.27 -20.95 -11.10
C SER A 214 10.00 -19.95 -12.00
N ASN A 215 11.05 -20.40 -12.70
CA ASN A 215 11.86 -19.57 -13.61
C ASN A 215 12.47 -18.32 -12.94
N ASP A 216 13.02 -18.51 -11.73
CA ASP A 216 13.46 -17.42 -10.86
C ASP A 216 14.93 -17.54 -10.45
N SER A 217 15.49 -16.42 -9.99
CA SER A 217 16.80 -16.36 -9.32
C SER A 217 16.65 -15.84 -7.89
N ILE A 218 17.16 -16.60 -6.92
CA ILE A 218 16.82 -16.37 -5.51
C ILE A 218 18.04 -16.43 -4.60
N VAL A 219 18.10 -15.51 -3.64
CA VAL A 219 19.04 -15.52 -2.51
C VAL A 219 18.27 -15.49 -1.19
N LEU A 220 18.49 -16.49 -0.33
CA LEU A 220 17.89 -16.62 1.00
C LEU A 220 18.96 -16.61 2.10
N ALA A 221 18.76 -15.80 3.13
CA ALA A 221 19.54 -15.82 4.37
C ALA A 221 18.60 -15.89 5.59
N ILE A 222 18.65 -16.98 6.35
CA ILE A 222 17.64 -17.32 7.37
C ILE A 222 18.28 -17.89 8.65
N SER A 223 17.77 -17.56 9.85
CA SER A 223 18.33 -18.02 11.14
C SER A 223 17.28 -18.50 12.18
N ASN A 224 17.22 -19.74 12.67
CA ASN A 224 16.22 -20.26 13.65
C ASN A 224 14.81 -20.66 13.08
N HIS A 225 14.70 -21.58 12.09
CA HIS A 225 13.46 -21.71 11.29
C HIS A 225 13.08 -23.10 10.74
N SER A 226 11.84 -23.19 10.25
CA SER A 226 11.37 -24.22 9.32
C SER A 226 11.08 -23.61 7.93
N ILE A 227 11.57 -24.27 6.89
CA ILE A 227 11.43 -23.80 5.50
C ILE A 227 10.91 -24.93 4.62
N VAL A 228 9.91 -24.64 3.79
CA VAL A 228 9.42 -25.53 2.74
C VAL A 228 9.64 -24.86 1.39
N LEU A 229 10.37 -25.51 0.48
CA LEU A 229 10.58 -25.02 -0.88
C LEU A 229 10.07 -26.01 -1.92
N ALA A 230 9.31 -25.49 -2.88
CA ALA A 230 8.98 -26.14 -4.14
C ALA A 230 9.51 -25.29 -5.30
N ILE A 231 10.40 -25.86 -6.12
CA ILE A 231 11.22 -25.11 -7.07
C ILE A 231 11.15 -25.76 -8.46
N SER A 232 10.94 -24.93 -9.48
CA SER A 232 10.90 -25.33 -10.89
C SER A 232 11.76 -24.40 -11.76
N ASN A 233 12.73 -24.91 -12.51
CA ASN A 233 13.53 -24.08 -13.45
C ASN A 233 14.21 -22.85 -12.81
N SER A 234 14.59 -22.94 -11.54
CA SER A 234 15.12 -21.80 -10.78
C SER A 234 16.46 -22.11 -10.13
N SER A 235 17.20 -21.04 -9.82
CA SER A 235 18.44 -21.11 -9.07
C SER A 235 18.28 -20.48 -7.69
N ILE A 236 18.81 -21.15 -6.65
CA ILE A 236 18.76 -20.68 -5.27
C ILE A 236 20.15 -20.69 -4.64
N VAL A 237 20.53 -19.59 -4.01
CA VAL A 237 21.62 -19.52 -3.03
C VAL A 237 21.00 -19.47 -1.64
N LEU A 238 21.41 -20.39 -0.76
CA LEU A 238 20.74 -20.59 0.53
C LEU A 238 21.74 -20.62 1.67
N THR A 239 21.58 -19.69 2.62
CA THR A 239 22.31 -19.66 3.89
C THR A 239 21.33 -19.84 5.05
N ILE A 240 21.54 -20.87 5.88
CA ILE A 240 20.67 -21.17 7.02
C ILE A 240 21.51 -21.42 8.26
N SER A 241 21.12 -20.80 9.37
CA SER A 241 21.56 -21.19 10.71
C SER A 241 20.36 -21.71 11.52
N ASN A 242 20.55 -22.80 12.26
CA ASN A 242 19.55 -23.39 13.17
C ASN A 242 18.17 -23.60 12.55
N GLY A 243 17.92 -24.69 11.83
CA GLY A 243 16.59 -24.90 11.25
C GLY A 243 16.39 -26.22 10.52
N SER A 244 15.19 -26.40 9.98
CA SER A 244 14.81 -27.53 9.14
C SER A 244 14.38 -27.06 7.75
N ILE A 245 14.68 -27.89 6.75
CA ILE A 245 14.37 -27.62 5.33
C ILE A 245 13.64 -28.84 4.76
N VAL A 246 12.54 -28.59 4.06
CA VAL A 246 11.87 -29.56 3.20
C VAL A 246 11.93 -29.05 1.76
N LEU A 247 12.23 -29.95 0.83
CA LEU A 247 12.65 -29.56 -0.51
C LEU A 247 12.02 -30.45 -1.58
N ALA A 248 11.44 -29.81 -2.60
CA ALA A 248 11.01 -30.43 -3.84
C ALA A 248 11.57 -29.62 -5.02
N ILE A 249 12.36 -30.27 -5.89
CA ILE A 249 13.05 -29.60 -7.01
C ILE A 249 12.69 -30.31 -8.32
N SER A 250 12.34 -29.52 -9.33
CA SER A 250 12.25 -29.93 -10.73
C SER A 250 13.12 -28.99 -11.57
N ASN A 251 14.12 -29.52 -12.27
CA ASN A 251 14.96 -28.75 -13.20
C ASN A 251 15.58 -27.46 -12.60
N GLY A 252 15.96 -27.48 -11.32
CA GLY A 252 16.56 -26.33 -10.63
C GLY A 252 17.89 -26.69 -9.95
N SER A 253 18.58 -25.66 -9.43
CA SER A 253 19.85 -25.82 -8.71
C SER A 253 19.83 -25.10 -7.38
N ILE A 254 20.48 -25.68 -6.37
CA ILE A 254 20.65 -25.07 -5.04
C ILE A 254 22.13 -25.05 -4.68
N VAL A 255 22.61 -23.89 -4.30
CA VAL A 255 23.95 -23.68 -3.75
C VAL A 255 23.79 -23.40 -2.25
N PRO A 256 24.00 -24.40 -1.38
CA PRO A 256 24.04 -24.17 0.06
C PRO A 256 25.33 -23.42 0.40
N MET A 257 25.21 -22.32 1.13
CA MET A 257 26.34 -21.63 1.74
C MET A 257 26.34 -21.99 3.23
N VAL A 258 27.31 -22.82 3.63
CA VAL A 258 27.50 -23.21 5.03
C VAL A 258 28.20 -22.05 5.74
N VAL A 259 27.61 -21.59 6.85
CA VAL A 259 28.25 -20.70 7.83
C VAL A 259 28.53 -21.49 9.09
#